data_AF-A0A9N9VWC7-F1
#
_entry.id   AF-A0A9N9VWC7-F1
#
_cell.length_a   1.000
_cell.length_b   1.000
_cell.length_c   1.000
_cell.angle_alpha   90.00
_cell.angle_beta   90.00
_cell.angle_gamma   90.00
#
_symmetry.space_group_name_H-M   'P 1'
#
loop_
_entity.id
_entity.type
_entity.pdbx_description
1 polymer ?
#
loop_
_entity_poly.entity_id
_entity_poly.type
_entity_poly.pdbx_seq_one_letter_code
_entity_poly.pdbx_strand_id
1 'polypeptide(L)'
;MNLDSRGYVSIVELVVYVPAFVLAIIICVRHGIRQTSGWIYTLLLCLVRIVGSICQLVAYSNPSTGLIQAYLIFDSVGLSPLLFATLGLLSRLVDWVNTERGPILQAVHFRLVQLLITIGLILGIVGGVQRGSSQSTTDTTPQPSSVSQAAIILYIVAFAALVGILLLSFGYLSYVPSKERSISAGVAIALPLILVRLVYSAVSTFTHSKTFSILGGDVGVFVGMAVVEEFLVVIIYIGLGFVVPKLQKGQQGEVGSGQWRQRRERPIKFTSIRGANRA
;
A
#
# COMPACT_ATOMS: atom_id res chain seq x y z
N MET A 1 -33.65 1.56 -17.98
CA MET A 1 -32.61 1.50 -16.92
C MET A 1 -31.38 2.20 -17.46
N ASN A 2 -31.22 3.50 -17.18
CA ASN A 2 -30.00 4.22 -17.56
C ASN A 2 -29.03 4.13 -16.38
N LEU A 3 -27.94 3.39 -16.56
CA LEU A 3 -26.82 3.40 -15.62
C LEU A 3 -26.20 4.80 -15.64
N ASP A 4 -26.15 5.45 -14.47
CA ASP A 4 -25.41 6.71 -14.30
C ASP A 4 -23.90 6.44 -14.44
N SER A 5 -23.12 7.46 -14.83
CA SER A 5 -21.68 7.34 -15.15
C SER A 5 -20.87 6.64 -14.06
N ARG A 6 -21.27 6.77 -12.78
CA ARG A 6 -20.61 6.12 -11.63
C ARG A 6 -20.90 4.62 -11.52
N GLY A 7 -22.07 4.15 -11.96
CA GLY A 7 -22.39 2.73 -11.98
C GLY A 7 -21.53 1.97 -13.00
N TYR A 8 -21.24 2.60 -14.14
CA TYR A 8 -20.29 2.05 -15.11
C TYR A 8 -18.87 1.94 -14.54
N VAL A 9 -18.42 2.91 -13.73
CA VAL A 9 -17.10 2.87 -13.09
C VAL A 9 -16.97 1.65 -12.17
N SER A 10 -17.96 1.38 -11.31
CA SER A 10 -17.92 0.21 -10.41
C SER A 10 -17.88 -1.12 -11.16
N ILE A 11 -18.56 -1.21 -12.31
CA ILE A 11 -18.53 -2.41 -13.17
C ILE A 11 -17.13 -2.58 -13.76
N VAL A 12 -16.51 -1.51 -14.27
CA VAL A 12 -15.15 -1.54 -14.81
C VAL A 12 -14.14 -1.94 -13.74
N GLU A 13 -14.26 -1.39 -12.52
CA GLU A 13 -13.43 -1.79 -11.39
C GLU A 13 -13.52 -3.29 -11.10
N LEU A 14 -14.73 -3.85 -11.11
CA LEU A 14 -14.91 -5.27 -10.83
C LEU A 14 -14.30 -6.16 -11.93
N VAL A 15 -14.50 -5.78 -13.20
CA VAL A 15 -13.92 -6.49 -14.36
C VAL A 15 -12.39 -6.51 -14.32
N VAL A 16 -11.76 -5.45 -13.80
CA VAL A 16 -10.29 -5.34 -13.71
C VAL A 16 -9.75 -6.00 -12.43
N TYR A 17 -10.39 -5.78 -11.29
CA TYR A 17 -9.88 -6.27 -10.01
C TYR A 17 -10.09 -7.77 -9.79
N VAL A 18 -11.13 -8.38 -10.36
CA VAL A 18 -11.35 -9.84 -10.27
C VAL A 18 -10.19 -10.64 -10.87
N PRO A 19 -9.75 -10.43 -12.13
CA PRO A 19 -8.59 -11.13 -12.67
C PRO A 19 -7.29 -10.73 -11.94
N ALA A 20 -7.13 -9.47 -11.56
CA ALA A 20 -5.98 -9.01 -10.76
C ALA A 20 -5.88 -9.75 -9.42
N PHE A 21 -7.02 -10.01 -8.76
CA PHE A 21 -7.09 -10.76 -7.51
C PHE A 21 -6.62 -12.21 -7.69
N VAL A 22 -7.04 -12.87 -8.78
CA VAL A 22 -6.58 -14.22 -9.11
C VAL A 22 -5.07 -14.25 -9.35
N LEU A 23 -4.54 -13.28 -10.10
CA LEU A 23 -3.09 -13.17 -10.33
C LEU A 23 -2.33 -12.89 -9.02
N ALA A 24 -2.85 -12.03 -8.16
CA ALA A 24 -2.27 -11.76 -6.85
C ALA A 24 -2.24 -13.01 -5.95
N ILE A 25 -3.27 -13.86 -5.99
CA ILE A 25 -3.28 -15.16 -5.31
C ILE A 25 -2.16 -16.05 -5.83
N ILE A 26 -2.02 -16.16 -7.16
CA ILE A 26 -0.96 -16.98 -7.78
C ILE A 26 0.43 -16.51 -7.34
N ILE A 27 0.66 -15.19 -7.31
CA ILE A 27 1.93 -14.60 -6.84
C ILE A 27 2.16 -14.92 -5.36
N CYS A 28 1.15 -14.74 -4.50
CA CYS A 28 1.24 -15.06 -3.08
C CYS A 28 1.57 -16.54 -2.83
N VAL A 29 0.93 -17.46 -3.56
CA VAL A 29 1.22 -18.91 -3.47
C VAL A 29 2.62 -19.21 -4.00
N ARG A 30 3.03 -18.59 -5.11
CA ARG A 30 4.35 -18.80 -5.73
C ARG A 30 5.50 -18.43 -4.79
N HIS A 31 5.40 -17.29 -4.12
CA HIS A 31 6.45 -16.74 -3.25
C HIS A 31 6.35 -17.20 -1.79
N GLY A 32 5.22 -17.80 -1.39
CA GLY A 32 5.00 -18.38 -0.07
C GLY A 32 4.59 -17.36 1.00
N ILE A 33 3.45 -17.61 1.66
CA ILE A 33 2.71 -16.70 2.57
C ILE A 33 3.58 -16.03 3.66
N ARG A 34 4.68 -16.64 4.08
CA ARG A 34 5.55 -16.16 5.16
C ARG A 34 6.69 -15.23 4.69
N GLN A 35 6.93 -15.13 3.39
CA GLN A 35 8.01 -14.35 2.77
C GLN A 35 7.48 -13.22 1.86
N THR A 36 6.16 -13.01 1.86
CA THR A 36 5.41 -12.24 0.84
C THR A 36 4.76 -10.97 1.39
N SER A 37 5.42 -10.22 2.28
CA SER A 37 4.80 -9.07 2.95
C SER A 37 4.18 -8.07 1.96
N GLY A 38 4.91 -7.63 0.92
CA GLY A 38 4.37 -6.70 -0.11
C GLY A 38 3.25 -7.28 -0.98
N TRP A 39 3.35 -8.56 -1.35
CA TRP A 39 2.38 -9.20 -2.25
C TRP A 39 1.03 -9.47 -1.57
N ILE A 40 1.04 -9.80 -0.28
CA ILE A 40 -0.19 -9.99 0.51
C ILE A 40 -0.99 -8.68 0.54
N TYR A 41 -0.32 -7.53 0.67
CA TYR A 41 -1.00 -6.24 0.64
C TYR A 41 -1.57 -5.89 -0.73
N THR A 42 -0.95 -6.37 -1.82
CA THR A 42 -1.52 -6.24 -3.18
C THR A 42 -2.80 -7.09 -3.33
N LEU A 43 -2.79 -8.31 -2.78
CA LEU A 43 -3.98 -9.16 -2.71
C LEU A 43 -5.09 -8.52 -1.86
N LEU A 44 -4.73 -7.97 -0.71
CA LEU A 44 -5.65 -7.26 0.18
C LEU A 44 -6.25 -6.03 -0.51
N LEU A 45 -5.45 -5.26 -1.25
CA LEU A 45 -5.91 -4.12 -2.04
C LEU A 45 -6.98 -4.54 -3.05
N CYS A 46 -6.73 -5.61 -3.81
CA CYS A 46 -7.70 -6.13 -4.78
C CYS A 46 -9.00 -6.57 -4.08
N LEU A 47 -8.90 -7.25 -2.92
CA LEU A 47 -10.08 -7.66 -2.15
C LEU A 47 -10.91 -6.46 -1.67
N VAL A 48 -10.26 -5.48 -1.05
CA VAL A 48 -10.91 -4.25 -0.57
C VAL A 48 -11.64 -3.54 -1.70
N ARG A 49 -11.05 -3.47 -2.89
CA ARG A 49 -11.67 -2.84 -4.06
C ARG A 49 -12.85 -3.62 -4.61
N ILE A 50 -12.75 -4.95 -4.73
CA ILE A 50 -13.89 -5.79 -5.12
C ILE A 50 -15.08 -5.56 -4.18
N VAL A 51 -14.84 -5.57 -2.85
CA VAL A 51 -15.91 -5.34 -1.87
C VAL A 51 -16.46 -3.91 -1.98
N GLY A 52 -15.58 -2.90 -2.14
CA GLY A 52 -15.97 -1.51 -2.33
C GLY A 52 -16.86 -1.30 -3.56
N SER A 53 -16.49 -1.86 -4.72
CA SER A 53 -17.28 -1.75 -5.96
C SER A 53 -18.62 -2.50 -5.86
N ILE A 54 -18.67 -3.65 -5.18
CA ILE A 54 -19.93 -4.35 -4.90
C ILE A 54 -20.84 -3.50 -4.00
N CYS A 55 -20.30 -2.96 -2.91
CA CYS A 55 -21.06 -2.08 -2.00
C CYS A 55 -21.61 -0.86 -2.75
N GLN A 56 -20.81 -0.26 -3.64
CA GLN A 56 -21.24 0.88 -4.46
C GLN A 56 -22.38 0.48 -5.40
N LEU A 57 -22.27 -0.66 -6.09
CA LEU A 57 -23.28 -1.15 -7.03
C LEU A 57 -24.61 -1.49 -6.34
N VAL A 58 -24.54 -2.10 -5.15
CA VAL A 58 -25.74 -2.42 -4.37
C VAL A 58 -26.36 -1.15 -3.79
N ALA A 59 -25.55 -0.16 -3.40
CA ALA A 59 -26.03 1.13 -2.88
C ALA A 59 -26.85 1.89 -3.93
N TYR A 60 -26.50 1.73 -5.22
CA TYR A 60 -27.29 2.28 -6.33
C TYR A 60 -28.67 1.64 -6.48
N SER A 61 -28.77 0.33 -6.24
CA SER A 61 -30.04 -0.39 -6.40
C SER A 61 -30.94 -0.25 -5.17
N ASN A 62 -30.36 -0.15 -3.97
CA ASN A 62 -31.05 0.04 -2.71
C ASN A 62 -30.25 1.02 -1.83
N PRO A 63 -30.63 2.31 -1.77
CA PRO A 63 -29.90 3.31 -0.99
C PRO A 63 -30.13 3.09 0.51
N SER A 64 -29.29 2.25 1.11
CA SER A 64 -29.18 2.09 2.57
C SER A 64 -28.06 2.99 3.09
N THR A 65 -28.33 3.72 4.18
CA THR A 65 -27.33 4.54 4.88
C THR A 65 -26.07 3.74 5.24
N GLY A 66 -26.25 2.46 5.62
CA GLY A 66 -25.13 1.55 5.93
C GLY A 66 -24.26 1.22 4.71
N LEU A 67 -24.84 1.17 3.51
CA LEU A 67 -24.09 0.88 2.28
C LEU A 67 -23.29 2.08 1.79
N ILE A 68 -23.87 3.29 1.89
CA ILE A 68 -23.15 4.54 1.59
C ILE A 68 -21.98 4.71 2.57
N GLN A 69 -22.22 4.43 3.85
CA GLN A 69 -21.17 4.44 4.87
C GLN A 69 -20.07 3.40 4.59
N ALA A 70 -20.45 2.18 4.19
CA ALA A 70 -19.48 1.14 3.82
C ALA A 70 -18.61 1.57 2.64
N TYR A 71 -19.21 2.15 1.60
CA TYR A 71 -18.49 2.69 0.44
C TYR A 71 -17.48 3.77 0.84
N LEU A 72 -17.88 4.73 1.69
CA LEU A 72 -16.98 5.77 2.20
C LEU A 72 -15.79 5.21 3.01
N ILE A 73 -16.03 4.15 3.79
CA ILE A 73 -14.98 3.46 4.53
C ILE A 73 -14.02 2.81 3.53
N PHE A 74 -14.51 2.05 2.55
CA PHE A 74 -13.65 1.36 1.59
C PHE A 74 -12.83 2.33 0.71
N ASP A 75 -13.39 3.48 0.32
CA ASP A 75 -12.62 4.50 -0.40
C ASP A 75 -11.50 5.10 0.45
N SER A 76 -11.76 5.34 1.74
CA SER A 76 -10.77 5.84 2.70
C SER A 76 -9.67 4.81 3.01
N VAL A 77 -10.02 3.51 2.96
CA VAL A 77 -9.10 2.39 3.23
C VAL A 77 -8.19 2.11 2.03
N GLY A 78 -8.59 2.44 0.79
CA GLY A 78 -7.84 2.07 -0.42
C GLY A 78 -6.37 2.52 -0.47
N LEU A 79 -6.03 3.64 0.17
CA LEU A 79 -4.65 4.15 0.26
C LEU A 79 -3.72 3.25 1.09
N SER A 80 -4.21 2.63 2.18
CA SER A 80 -3.35 1.93 3.14
C SER A 80 -2.75 0.65 2.58
N PRO A 81 -3.52 -0.27 1.93
CA PRO A 81 -2.95 -1.45 1.30
C PRO A 81 -1.91 -1.10 0.24
N LEU A 82 -2.09 0.03 -0.46
CA LEU A 82 -1.16 0.52 -1.46
C LEU A 82 0.18 0.94 -0.82
N LEU A 83 0.13 1.73 0.26
CA LEU A 83 1.31 2.11 1.04
C LEU A 83 1.97 0.89 1.72
N PHE A 84 1.19 -0.05 2.25
CA PHE A 84 1.76 -1.29 2.81
C PHE A 84 2.42 -2.17 1.76
N ALA A 85 1.85 -2.25 0.55
CA ALA A 85 2.45 -2.97 -0.56
C ALA A 85 3.80 -2.35 -0.95
N THR A 86 3.89 -1.01 -1.11
CA THR A 86 5.18 -0.34 -1.34
C THR A 86 6.19 -0.62 -0.23
N LEU A 87 5.76 -0.53 1.03
CA LEU A 87 6.63 -0.75 2.19
C LEU A 87 7.18 -2.18 2.20
N GLY A 88 6.34 -3.17 1.88
CA GLY A 88 6.73 -4.57 1.79
C GLY A 88 7.66 -4.88 0.62
N LEU A 89 7.53 -4.18 -0.50
CA LEU A 89 8.46 -4.29 -1.64
C LEU A 89 9.80 -3.61 -1.34
N LEU A 90 9.77 -2.42 -0.72
CA LEU A 90 10.97 -1.70 -0.31
C LEU A 90 11.73 -2.43 0.79
N SER A 91 11.04 -3.07 1.75
CA SER A 91 11.71 -3.84 2.80
C SER A 91 12.49 -5.01 2.23
N ARG A 92 11.91 -5.70 1.24
CA ARG A 92 12.60 -6.74 0.49
C ARG A 92 13.83 -6.21 -0.25
N LEU A 93 13.71 -5.08 -0.95
CA LEU A 93 14.85 -4.46 -1.65
C LEU A 93 15.98 -4.11 -0.67
N VAL A 94 15.63 -3.50 0.47
CA VAL A 94 16.60 -3.08 1.47
C VAL A 94 17.24 -4.26 2.20
N ASP A 95 16.51 -5.35 2.44
CA ASP A 95 17.09 -6.58 2.99
C ASP A 95 18.22 -7.14 2.11
N TRP A 96 18.03 -7.11 0.78
CA TRP A 96 19.09 -7.48 -0.17
C TRP A 96 20.30 -6.55 -0.07
N VAL A 97 20.06 -5.24 -0.07
CA VAL A 97 21.14 -4.25 0.07
C VAL A 97 21.91 -4.41 1.39
N ASN A 98 21.18 -4.63 2.50
CA ASN A 98 21.76 -4.81 3.82
C ASN A 98 22.59 -6.10 3.92
N THR A 99 22.21 -7.15 3.20
CA THR A 99 22.95 -8.43 3.17
C THR A 99 24.32 -8.26 2.52
N GLU A 100 24.40 -7.48 1.44
CA GLU A 100 25.64 -7.28 0.68
C GLU A 100 26.57 -6.22 1.29
N ARG A 101 26.04 -5.15 1.91
CA ARG A 101 26.83 -3.98 2.34
C ARG A 101 26.84 -3.71 3.84
N GLY A 102 26.06 -4.44 4.63
CA GLY A 102 25.79 -4.12 6.03
C GLY A 102 24.59 -3.19 6.22
N PRO A 103 24.14 -2.97 7.47
CA PRO A 103 22.84 -2.37 7.77
C PRO A 103 22.80 -0.87 7.46
N ILE A 104 22.22 -0.49 6.32
CA ILE A 104 21.97 0.91 5.93
C ILE A 104 20.69 1.41 6.60
N LEU A 105 19.62 0.61 6.51
CA LEU A 105 18.34 0.90 7.14
C LEU A 105 17.93 -0.27 8.02
N GLN A 106 17.76 0.02 9.31
CA GLN A 106 17.25 -0.94 10.28
C GLN A 106 15.73 -1.09 10.15
N ALA A 107 15.17 -2.24 10.54
CA ALA A 107 13.72 -2.40 10.47
C ALA A 107 12.93 -1.60 11.52
N VAL A 108 13.60 -0.92 12.45
CA VAL A 108 12.93 0.08 13.28
C VAL A 108 12.28 1.14 12.38
N HIS A 109 12.97 1.59 11.34
CA HIS A 109 12.43 2.56 10.38
C HIS A 109 11.20 2.01 9.64
N PHE A 110 11.29 0.78 9.15
CA PHE A 110 10.17 0.12 8.46
C PHE A 110 8.97 -0.10 9.39
N ARG A 111 9.20 -0.50 10.64
CA ARG A 111 8.14 -0.63 11.66
C ARG A 111 7.51 0.71 12.00
N LEU A 112 8.29 1.78 12.06
CA LEU A 112 7.77 3.13 12.30
C LEU A 112 6.85 3.55 11.16
N VAL A 113 7.27 3.37 9.90
CA VAL A 113 6.41 3.67 8.74
C VAL A 113 5.18 2.77 8.73
N GLN A 114 5.32 1.47 9.03
CA GLN A 114 4.19 0.55 9.14
C GLN A 114 3.18 1.02 10.20
N LEU A 115 3.67 1.48 11.36
CA LEU A 115 2.84 2.01 12.44
C LEU A 115 2.13 3.30 12.01
N LEU A 116 2.80 4.22 11.32
CA LEU A 116 2.17 5.42 10.77
C LEU A 116 1.03 5.08 9.80
N ILE A 117 1.25 4.15 8.86
CA ILE A 117 0.21 3.71 7.92
C ILE A 117 -0.95 3.05 8.67
N THR A 118 -0.67 2.23 9.70
CA THR A 118 -1.69 1.55 10.50
C THR A 118 -2.55 2.54 11.30
N ILE A 119 -1.92 3.53 11.93
CA ILE A 119 -2.65 4.59 12.64
C ILE A 119 -3.48 5.40 11.64
N GLY A 120 -2.91 5.78 10.50
CA GLY A 120 -3.63 6.46 9.41
C GLY A 120 -4.85 5.67 8.95
N LEU A 121 -4.73 4.34 8.81
CA LEU A 121 -5.84 3.44 8.47
C LEU A 121 -6.96 3.48 9.51
N ILE A 122 -6.62 3.36 10.79
CA ILE A 122 -7.61 3.39 11.88
C ILE A 122 -8.34 4.75 11.89
N LEU A 123 -7.61 5.85 11.80
CA LEU A 123 -8.20 7.19 11.75
C LEU A 123 -9.04 7.39 10.49
N GLY A 124 -8.62 6.84 9.34
CA GLY A 124 -9.38 6.86 8.10
C GLY A 124 -10.72 6.14 8.23
N ILE A 125 -10.75 4.96 8.86
CA ILE A 125 -11.98 4.21 9.13
C ILE A 125 -12.90 5.01 10.06
N VAL A 126 -12.38 5.52 11.19
CA VAL A 126 -13.16 6.34 12.14
C VAL A 126 -13.71 7.60 11.46
N GLY A 127 -12.89 8.24 10.63
CA GLY A 127 -13.28 9.39 9.83
C GLY A 127 -14.41 9.07 8.84
N GLY A 128 -14.29 7.96 8.11
CA GLY A 128 -15.33 7.47 7.19
C GLY A 128 -16.65 7.15 7.90
N VAL A 129 -16.59 6.49 9.06
CA VAL A 129 -17.76 6.20 9.90
C VAL A 129 -18.47 7.48 10.35
N GLN A 130 -17.72 8.48 10.82
CA GLN A 130 -18.29 9.75 11.29
C GLN A 130 -18.93 10.57 10.16
N ARG A 131 -18.40 10.47 8.94
CA ARG A 131 -18.98 11.11 7.74
C ARG A 131 -20.27 10.41 7.32
N GLY A 132 -20.32 9.08 7.39
CA GLY A 132 -21.53 8.30 7.07
C GLY A 132 -22.67 8.49 8.07
N SER A 133 -22.37 8.64 9.38
CA SER A 133 -23.39 8.84 10.41
C SER A 133 -24.00 10.24 10.40
N SER A 134 -23.19 11.28 10.17
CA SER A 134 -23.64 12.68 10.11
C SER A 134 -24.61 12.99 8.96
N GLN A 135 -24.66 12.11 7.94
CA GLN A 135 -25.59 12.25 6.82
C GLN A 135 -27.06 11.92 7.19
N SER A 136 -27.29 11.37 8.38
CA SER A 136 -28.63 10.96 8.83
C SER A 136 -29.41 12.04 9.58
N THR A 137 -28.82 13.21 9.87
CA THR A 137 -29.43 14.15 10.84
C THR A 137 -29.56 15.62 10.44
N THR A 138 -28.91 16.16 9.41
CA THR A 138 -29.15 17.57 9.03
C THR A 138 -28.57 17.96 7.66
N ASP A 139 -29.32 18.78 6.91
CA ASP A 139 -29.02 19.42 5.61
C ASP A 139 -27.81 20.40 5.61
N THR A 140 -26.80 20.18 6.46
CA THR A 140 -25.60 21.02 6.54
C THR A 140 -24.38 20.27 6.02
N THR A 141 -23.75 20.84 5.00
CA THR A 141 -22.48 20.47 4.35
C THR A 141 -21.60 19.48 5.13
N PRO A 142 -21.15 18.38 4.51
CA PRO A 142 -20.34 17.36 5.18
C PRO A 142 -19.01 17.96 5.62
N GLN A 143 -18.90 18.28 6.92
CA GLN A 143 -17.64 18.67 7.53
C GLN A 143 -16.72 17.43 7.57
N PRO A 144 -15.53 17.49 6.97
CA PRO A 144 -14.52 16.46 7.19
C PRO A 144 -14.18 16.46 8.67
N SER A 145 -14.34 15.31 9.33
CA SER A 145 -13.90 15.19 10.72
C SER A 145 -12.41 15.50 10.81
N SER A 146 -11.98 16.20 11.86
CA SER A 146 -10.56 16.42 12.17
C SER A 146 -9.76 15.12 12.14
N VAL A 147 -10.43 13.99 12.42
CA VAL A 147 -9.90 12.63 12.31
C VAL A 147 -9.49 12.25 10.88
N SER A 148 -10.29 12.59 9.87
CA SER A 148 -9.99 12.29 8.45
C SER A 148 -8.79 13.12 7.95
N GLN A 149 -8.69 14.38 8.40
CA GLN A 149 -7.56 15.25 8.09
C GLN A 149 -6.26 14.71 8.70
N ALA A 150 -6.31 14.27 9.96
CA ALA A 150 -5.18 13.65 10.63
C ALA A 150 -4.72 12.36 9.94
N ALA A 151 -5.66 11.52 9.46
CA ALA A 151 -5.33 10.31 8.69
C ALA A 151 -4.49 10.64 7.43
N ILE A 152 -4.88 11.67 6.69
CA ILE A 152 -4.19 12.07 5.46
C ILE A 152 -2.80 12.63 5.76
N ILE A 153 -2.66 13.43 6.82
CA ILE A 153 -1.34 13.94 7.25
C ILE A 153 -0.40 12.76 7.55
N LEU A 154 -0.89 11.73 8.26
CA LEU A 154 -0.09 10.52 8.52
C LEU A 154 0.30 9.78 7.24
N TYR A 155 -0.60 9.69 6.26
CA TYR A 155 -0.27 9.11 4.95
C TYR A 155 0.76 9.93 4.17
N ILE A 156 0.73 11.26 4.25
CA ILE A 156 1.74 12.15 3.65
C ILE A 156 3.11 11.89 4.28
N VAL A 157 3.17 11.83 5.61
CA VAL A 157 4.44 11.53 6.32
C VAL A 157 4.94 10.13 5.96
N ALA A 158 4.07 9.12 5.91
CA ALA A 158 4.44 7.77 5.51
C ALA A 158 4.92 7.72 4.05
N PHE A 159 4.26 8.42 3.13
CA PHE A 159 4.67 8.52 1.74
C PHE A 159 6.05 9.18 1.59
N ALA A 160 6.29 10.30 2.28
CA ALA A 160 7.60 10.94 2.30
C ALA A 160 8.70 10.01 2.81
N ALA A 161 8.42 9.23 3.85
CA ALA A 161 9.35 8.23 4.35
C ALA A 161 9.64 7.12 3.32
N LEU A 162 8.63 6.64 2.59
CA LEU A 162 8.80 5.65 1.51
C LEU A 162 9.66 6.18 0.37
N VAL A 163 9.44 7.43 -0.05
CA VAL A 163 10.28 8.12 -1.03
C VAL A 163 11.72 8.21 -0.52
N GLY A 164 11.92 8.62 0.73
CA GLY A 164 13.24 8.68 1.36
C GLY A 164 13.96 7.32 1.37
N ILE A 165 13.26 6.24 1.75
CA ILE A 165 13.80 4.88 1.73
C ILE A 165 14.20 4.48 0.30
N LEU A 166 13.39 4.78 -0.71
CA LEU A 166 13.73 4.49 -2.11
C LEU A 166 14.95 5.28 -2.58
N LEU A 167 15.02 6.59 -2.30
CA LEU A 167 16.13 7.45 -2.69
C LEU A 167 17.45 7.00 -2.04
N LEU A 168 17.42 6.64 -0.76
CA LEU A 168 18.58 6.06 -0.08
C LEU A 168 18.97 4.73 -0.70
N SER A 169 17.98 3.89 -1.03
CA SER A 169 18.24 2.63 -1.72
C SER A 169 18.90 2.87 -3.08
N PHE A 170 18.55 3.96 -3.79
CA PHE A 170 19.07 4.25 -5.12
C PHE A 170 20.60 4.29 -5.22
N GLY A 171 21.25 4.84 -4.20
CA GLY A 171 22.71 4.93 -4.11
C GLY A 171 23.42 3.56 -4.07
N TYR A 172 22.67 2.47 -3.83
CA TYR A 172 23.23 1.14 -3.61
C TYR A 172 22.72 0.07 -4.59
N LEU A 173 21.97 0.42 -5.65
CA LEU A 173 21.46 -0.58 -6.62
C LEU A 173 22.56 -1.31 -7.38
N SER A 174 23.76 -0.74 -7.48
CA SER A 174 24.88 -1.37 -8.20
C SER A 174 25.29 -2.72 -7.62
N TYR A 175 24.93 -3.02 -6.37
CA TYR A 175 25.21 -4.27 -5.68
C TYR A 175 24.03 -5.26 -5.69
N VAL A 176 22.88 -4.87 -6.24
CA VAL A 176 21.66 -5.70 -6.26
C VAL A 176 21.60 -6.49 -7.57
N PRO A 177 21.26 -7.80 -7.53
CA PRO A 177 21.07 -8.60 -8.74
C PRO A 177 20.07 -7.95 -9.71
N SER A 178 20.33 -8.02 -11.02
CA SER A 178 19.53 -7.31 -12.04
C SER A 178 18.02 -7.59 -11.96
N LYS A 179 17.61 -8.78 -11.51
CA LYS A 179 16.19 -9.14 -11.35
C LYS A 179 15.53 -8.50 -10.13
N GLU A 180 16.25 -8.32 -9.02
CA GLU A 180 15.74 -7.64 -7.81
C GLU A 180 15.80 -6.11 -7.97
N ARG A 181 16.71 -5.61 -8.82
CA ARG A 181 16.76 -4.19 -9.22
C ARG A 181 15.44 -3.70 -9.85
N SER A 182 14.68 -4.60 -10.48
CA SER A 182 13.37 -4.29 -11.06
C SER A 182 12.37 -3.80 -10.02
N ILE A 183 12.47 -4.23 -8.75
CA ILE A 183 11.62 -3.74 -7.65
C ILE A 183 11.79 -2.24 -7.47
N SER A 184 13.03 -1.77 -7.46
CA SER A 184 13.33 -0.34 -7.30
C SER A 184 12.76 0.47 -8.46
N ALA A 185 12.91 -0.01 -9.71
CA ALA A 185 12.35 0.66 -10.88
C ALA A 185 10.81 0.68 -10.85
N GLY A 186 10.16 -0.45 -10.53
CA GLY A 186 8.70 -0.51 -10.46
C GLY A 186 8.12 0.31 -9.31
N VAL A 187 8.76 0.33 -8.14
CA VAL A 187 8.36 1.21 -7.03
C VAL A 187 8.57 2.68 -7.40
N ALA A 188 9.65 3.03 -8.10
CA ALA A 188 9.89 4.39 -8.56
C ALA A 188 8.84 4.90 -9.54
N ILE A 189 8.31 4.02 -10.40
CA ILE A 189 7.20 4.34 -11.32
C ILE A 189 5.86 4.38 -10.55
N ALA A 190 5.68 3.54 -9.53
CA ALA A 190 4.45 3.51 -8.74
C ALA A 190 4.30 4.73 -7.80
N LEU A 191 5.39 5.23 -7.20
CA LEU A 191 5.33 6.36 -6.27
C LEU A 191 4.67 7.64 -6.83
N PRO A 192 4.95 8.11 -8.06
CA PRO A 192 4.24 9.27 -8.60
C PRO A 192 2.74 9.00 -8.79
N LEU A 193 2.33 7.78 -9.15
CA LEU A 193 0.91 7.40 -9.25
C LEU A 193 0.23 7.44 -7.86
N ILE A 194 0.93 6.96 -6.83
CA ILE A 194 0.46 7.03 -5.44
C ILE A 194 0.36 8.48 -4.96
N LEU A 195 1.29 9.33 -5.38
CA LEU A 195 1.25 10.75 -5.04
C LEU A 195 -0.01 11.41 -5.61
N VAL A 196 -0.40 11.11 -6.86
CA VAL A 196 -1.63 11.63 -7.46
C VAL A 196 -2.85 11.23 -6.60
N ARG A 197 -2.96 9.96 -6.22
CA ARG A 197 -4.03 9.46 -5.32
C ARG A 197 -4.06 10.18 -3.98
N LEU A 198 -2.88 10.38 -3.40
CA LEU A 198 -2.74 11.02 -2.10
C LEU A 198 -3.10 12.50 -2.16
N VAL A 199 -2.71 13.19 -3.23
CA VAL A 199 -3.08 14.59 -3.49
C VAL A 199 -4.59 14.70 -3.70
N TYR A 200 -5.22 13.82 -4.48
CA TYR A 200 -6.68 13.80 -4.62
C TYR A 200 -7.38 13.62 -3.26
N SER A 201 -6.88 12.69 -2.45
CA SER A 201 -7.41 12.43 -1.10
C SER A 201 -7.23 13.64 -0.17
N ALA A 202 -6.09 14.34 -0.26
CA ALA A 202 -5.83 15.57 0.47
C ALA A 202 -6.75 16.71 0.02
N VAL A 203 -6.82 16.99 -1.27
CA VAL A 203 -7.69 18.05 -1.82
C VAL A 203 -9.15 17.79 -1.47
N SER A 204 -9.65 16.55 -1.63
CA SER A 204 -11.03 16.21 -1.29
C SER A 204 -11.37 16.34 0.21
N THR A 205 -10.36 16.36 1.09
CA THR A 205 -10.56 16.45 2.54
C THR A 205 -10.24 17.83 3.12
N PHE A 206 -9.32 18.58 2.52
CA PHE A 206 -8.96 19.94 2.96
C PHE A 206 -9.72 21.02 2.17
N THR A 207 -9.93 20.80 0.87
CA THR A 207 -10.67 21.71 0.00
C THR A 207 -12.12 21.27 -0.03
N HIS A 208 -12.98 22.02 0.67
CA HIS A 208 -14.42 21.78 0.80
C HIS A 208 -15.21 22.05 -0.50
N SER A 209 -14.58 21.87 -1.66
CA SER A 209 -15.17 22.16 -2.96
C SER A 209 -16.03 20.99 -3.46
N LYS A 210 -17.24 21.30 -3.95
CA LYS A 210 -18.21 20.30 -4.42
C LYS A 210 -17.64 19.41 -5.55
N THR A 211 -16.70 19.93 -6.34
CA THR A 211 -16.08 19.28 -7.50
C THR A 211 -15.17 18.09 -7.15
N PHE A 212 -14.51 18.11 -5.99
CA PHE A 212 -13.60 17.05 -5.54
C PHE A 212 -14.24 16.10 -4.50
N SER A 213 -15.57 16.16 -4.35
CA SER A 213 -16.27 15.33 -3.37
C SER A 213 -16.46 13.89 -3.87
N ILE A 214 -16.13 12.92 -3.02
CA ILE A 214 -16.25 11.48 -3.32
C ILE A 214 -17.70 11.10 -3.71
N LEU A 215 -18.69 11.71 -3.04
CA LEU A 215 -20.11 11.40 -3.25
C LEU A 215 -20.83 12.30 -4.29
N GLY A 216 -20.24 13.40 -4.75
CA GLY A 216 -20.93 14.36 -5.63
C GLY A 216 -20.06 15.19 -6.58
N GLY A 217 -18.75 14.91 -6.64
CA GLY A 217 -17.80 15.56 -7.53
C GLY A 217 -17.81 15.01 -8.94
N ASP A 218 -17.00 15.62 -9.80
CA ASP A 218 -16.87 15.23 -11.19
C ASP A 218 -16.35 13.79 -11.31
N VAL A 219 -17.08 12.97 -12.06
CA VAL A 219 -16.79 11.53 -12.20
C VAL A 219 -15.48 11.32 -12.95
N GLY A 220 -15.16 12.19 -13.93
CA GLY A 220 -13.92 12.12 -14.68
C GLY A 220 -12.69 12.35 -13.80
N VAL A 221 -12.75 13.34 -12.91
CA VAL A 221 -11.67 13.62 -11.95
C VAL A 221 -11.51 12.48 -10.94
N PHE A 222 -12.60 11.96 -10.38
CA PHE A 222 -12.55 10.80 -9.47
C PHE A 222 -11.96 9.57 -10.17
N VAL A 223 -12.38 9.28 -11.40
CA VAL A 223 -11.85 8.12 -12.13
C VAL A 223 -10.37 8.33 -12.44
N GLY A 224 -10.00 9.49 -12.97
CA GLY A 224 -8.63 9.76 -13.42
C GLY A 224 -7.61 9.88 -12.29
N MET A 225 -7.98 10.54 -11.19
CA MET A 225 -7.09 10.85 -10.06
C MET A 225 -7.34 10.02 -8.81
N ALA A 226 -8.16 8.97 -8.92
CA ALA A 226 -8.43 8.08 -7.80
C ALA A 226 -8.38 6.61 -8.25
N VAL A 227 -9.02 6.27 -9.37
CA VAL A 227 -9.21 4.87 -9.77
C VAL A 227 -8.11 4.40 -10.73
N VAL A 228 -7.78 5.21 -11.75
CA VAL A 228 -6.83 4.85 -12.81
C VAL A 228 -5.42 4.61 -12.28
N GLU A 229 -4.90 5.50 -11.44
CA GLU A 229 -3.56 5.36 -10.88
C GLU A 229 -3.41 4.09 -10.02
N GLU A 230 -4.48 3.68 -9.32
CA GLU A 230 -4.44 2.52 -8.46
C GLU A 230 -4.39 1.24 -9.31
N PHE A 231 -5.17 1.18 -10.38
CA PHE A 231 -5.05 0.11 -11.37
C PHE A 231 -3.65 0.01 -11.94
N LEU A 232 -3.06 1.14 -12.34
CA LEU A 232 -1.71 1.15 -12.89
C LEU A 232 -0.69 0.64 -11.87
N VAL A 233 -0.79 1.04 -10.60
CA VAL A 233 0.09 0.53 -9.55
C VAL A 233 -0.10 -0.97 -9.33
N VAL A 234 -1.34 -1.47 -9.32
CA VAL A 234 -1.64 -2.90 -9.16
C VAL A 234 -1.04 -3.71 -10.30
N ILE A 235 -1.15 -3.23 -11.55
CA ILE A 235 -0.53 -3.88 -12.71
C ILE A 235 0.99 -3.93 -12.55
N ILE A 236 1.62 -2.82 -12.13
CA ILE A 236 3.07 -2.78 -11.87
C ILE A 236 3.45 -3.81 -10.80
N TYR A 237 2.72 -3.89 -9.68
CA TYR A 237 3.04 -4.83 -8.62
C TYR A 237 2.83 -6.28 -9.05
N ILE A 238 1.72 -6.60 -9.73
CA ILE A 238 1.51 -7.94 -10.28
C ILE A 238 2.65 -8.30 -11.24
N GLY A 239 3.04 -7.40 -12.14
CA GLY A 239 4.17 -7.59 -13.05
C GLY A 239 5.47 -7.87 -12.31
N LEU A 240 5.80 -7.06 -11.31
CA LEU A 240 6.97 -7.29 -10.45
C LEU A 240 6.90 -8.66 -9.76
N GLY A 241 5.72 -9.09 -9.32
CA GLY A 241 5.49 -10.39 -8.68
C GLY A 241 5.87 -11.57 -9.56
N PHE A 242 5.75 -11.44 -10.88
CA PHE A 242 6.19 -12.46 -11.83
C PHE A 242 7.67 -12.37 -12.22
N VAL A 243 8.21 -11.15 -12.31
CA VAL A 243 9.62 -10.90 -12.69
C VAL A 243 10.59 -11.30 -11.57
N VAL A 244 10.22 -10.99 -10.34
CA VAL A 244 11.07 -11.18 -9.16
C VAL A 244 11.15 -12.66 -8.78
N PRO A 245 12.34 -13.21 -8.50
CA PRO A 245 12.50 -14.62 -8.13
C PRO A 245 11.91 -14.92 -6.74
N LYS A 246 11.71 -16.20 -6.42
CA LYS A 246 11.32 -16.62 -5.07
C LYS A 246 12.45 -16.30 -4.09
N LEU A 247 12.10 -15.74 -2.92
CA LEU A 247 13.06 -15.61 -1.82
C LEU A 247 13.46 -17.02 -1.36
N GLN A 248 14.76 -17.30 -1.23
CA GLN A 248 15.21 -18.56 -0.61
C GLN A 248 15.16 -18.41 0.92
N LYS A 249 14.81 -19.49 1.64
CA LYS A 249 14.87 -19.57 3.10
C LYS A 249 16.32 -19.36 3.56
N GLY A 250 16.68 -18.13 3.91
CA GLY A 250 18.04 -17.72 4.30
C GLY A 250 18.43 -16.32 3.83
N GLN A 251 17.76 -15.79 2.79
CA GLN A 251 18.00 -14.45 2.22
C GLN A 251 17.04 -13.37 2.75
N GLN A 252 16.10 -13.77 3.62
CA GLN A 252 15.16 -12.85 4.24
C GLN A 252 15.87 -12.12 5.37
N GLY A 253 16.19 -10.84 5.14
CA GLY A 253 16.85 -10.01 6.14
C GLY A 253 15.96 -9.73 7.35
N GLU A 254 16.52 -9.07 8.35
CA GLU A 254 15.82 -8.79 9.61
C GLU A 254 14.57 -7.92 9.37
N VAL A 255 14.56 -7.09 8.31
CA VAL A 255 13.44 -6.20 7.97
C VAL A 255 12.21 -6.99 7.53
N GLY A 256 12.38 -8.00 6.68
CA GLY A 256 11.30 -8.83 6.15
C GLY A 256 10.88 -9.99 7.05
N SER A 257 11.71 -10.44 8.01
CA SER A 257 11.44 -11.62 8.83
C SER A 257 10.89 -11.34 10.23
N GLY A 258 11.05 -10.10 10.75
CA GLY A 258 10.63 -9.75 12.11
C GLY A 258 11.37 -10.52 13.23
N GLN A 259 12.39 -11.31 12.91
CA GLN A 259 13.10 -12.21 13.84
C GLN A 259 14.37 -11.58 14.41
N TRP A 260 14.22 -10.57 15.27
CA TRP A 260 15.32 -9.92 16.01
C TRP A 260 15.87 -10.77 17.16
N ARG A 261 15.11 -11.80 17.58
CA ARG A 261 15.36 -12.51 18.83
C ARG A 261 16.45 -13.59 18.73
N GLN A 262 16.87 -13.97 17.53
CA GLN A 262 17.88 -15.03 17.35
C GLN A 262 19.34 -14.53 17.30
N ARG A 263 19.58 -13.22 17.19
CA ARG A 263 20.95 -12.69 17.14
C ARG A 263 21.61 -12.51 18.51
N ARG A 264 20.84 -12.52 19.61
CA ARG A 264 21.40 -12.48 20.97
C ARG A 264 22.01 -13.81 21.42
N GLU A 265 21.76 -14.91 20.69
CA GLU A 265 22.21 -16.26 21.08
C GLU A 265 23.28 -16.86 20.17
N ARG A 266 23.73 -16.16 19.13
CA ARG A 266 24.87 -16.65 18.34
C ARG A 266 26.17 -16.18 18.99
N PRO A 267 26.92 -17.05 19.70
CA PRO A 267 28.25 -16.68 20.15
C PRO A 267 29.07 -16.28 18.92
N ILE A 268 29.75 -15.14 19.01
CA ILE A 268 30.78 -14.72 18.08
C ILE A 268 31.79 -15.87 18.04
N LYS A 269 31.79 -16.68 16.98
CA LYS A 269 32.88 -17.62 16.74
C LYS A 269 34.10 -16.79 16.38
N PHE A 270 34.91 -16.49 17.39
CA PHE A 270 36.28 -16.06 17.18
C PHE A 270 36.98 -17.25 16.53
N THR A 271 37.20 -17.19 15.22
CA THR A 271 38.06 -18.13 14.53
C THR A 271 39.46 -17.90 15.07
N SER A 272 39.86 -18.73 16.03
CA SER A 272 41.22 -18.81 16.55
C SER A 272 42.15 -19.08 15.37
N ILE A 273 42.94 -18.07 14.98
CA ILE A 273 44.12 -18.26 14.14
C ILE A 273 45.14 -18.96 15.02
N ARG A 274 45.05 -20.29 15.10
CA ARG A 274 46.07 -21.15 15.68
C ARG A 274 46.85 -21.80 14.55
N GLY A 275 48.13 -21.45 14.46
CA GLY A 275 49.14 -22.31 13.84
C GLY A 275 49.73 -21.78 12.55
N ALA A 276 50.81 -21.02 12.68
CA ALA A 276 51.97 -21.15 11.80
C ALA A 276 53.17 -20.45 12.45
N ASN A 277 53.78 -21.12 13.43
CA ASN A 277 55.19 -20.88 13.72
C ASN A 277 55.81 -22.20 14.22
N ARG A 278 57.04 -22.46 13.75
CA ARG A 278 57.93 -23.63 13.94
C ARG A 278 57.95 -24.63 12.78
N ALA A 279 58.86 -24.44 11.83
CA ALA A 279 60.20 -25.07 11.82
C ALA A 279 61.08 -24.31 10.83
#